data_AF-A0A378MWU9-F1
#
_entry.id   AF-A0A378MWU9-F1
#
_cell.length_a   1.000
_cell.length_b   1.000
_cell.length_c   1.000
_cell.angle_alpha   90.00
_cell.angle_beta   90.00
_cell.angle_gamma   90.00
#
_symmetry.space_group_name_H-M   'P 1'
#
loop_
_entity.id
_entity.type
_entity.pdbx_description
1 polymer ?
#
loop_
_entity_poly.entity_id
_entity_poly.type
_entity_poly.pdbx_seq_one_letter_code
_entity_poly.pdbx_strand_id
1 'polypeptide(L)'
;MLYIIGIKLNPANHAQQLPLILTAPKESADYFYAIDQFIGETLGEEARSLYEIIIDDSVLVARKVKQAMIEVKSSRYEVAMLIISTGR
;
A
#
# COMPACT_ATOMS: atom_id res chain seq x y z
N MET A 1 -4.40 -10.62 -2.87
CA MET A 1 -4.51 -9.18 -3.17
C MET A 1 -5.78 -8.56 -2.60
N LEU A 2 -6.99 -8.98 -2.99
CA LEU A 2 -8.24 -8.38 -2.48
C LEU A 2 -8.36 -8.34 -0.95
N TYR A 3 -7.85 -9.37 -0.26
CA TYR A 3 -7.82 -9.42 1.20
C TYR A 3 -7.11 -8.20 1.84
N ILE A 4 -5.91 -7.84 1.36
CA ILE A 4 -5.16 -6.73 1.93
C ILE A 4 -5.78 -5.37 1.57
N ILE A 5 -6.36 -5.25 0.37
CA ILE A 5 -7.10 -4.05 -0.05
C ILE A 5 -8.32 -3.85 0.84
N GLY A 6 -9.11 -4.91 1.09
CA GLY A 6 -10.27 -4.85 1.99
C GLY A 6 -9.90 -4.45 3.42
N ILE A 7 -8.75 -4.89 3.93
CA ILE A 7 -8.24 -4.42 5.23
C ILE A 7 -7.90 -2.93 5.17
N LYS A 8 -7.18 -2.48 4.14
CA LYS A 8 -6.75 -1.08 4.01
C LYS A 8 -7.90 -0.10 3.78
N LEU A 9 -9.00 -0.54 3.14
CA LEU A 9 -10.23 0.23 2.94
C LEU A 9 -11.04 0.46 4.23
N ASN A 10 -10.77 -0.29 5.29
CA ASN A 10 -11.49 -0.07 6.55
C ASN A 10 -11.07 1.29 7.14
N PRO A 11 -12.01 2.20 7.45
CA PRO A 11 -11.68 3.52 8.02
C PRO A 11 -10.82 3.47 9.28
N ALA A 12 -10.96 2.41 10.09
CA ALA A 12 -10.14 2.21 11.29
C ALA A 12 -8.64 2.01 10.98
N ASN A 13 -8.31 1.67 9.75
CA ASN A 13 -6.94 1.42 9.28
C ASN A 13 -6.35 2.59 8.47
N HIS A 14 -7.07 3.70 8.26
CA HIS A 14 -6.57 4.83 7.46
C HIS A 14 -5.34 5.51 8.08
N ALA A 15 -5.19 5.44 9.41
CA ALA A 15 -4.00 5.92 10.10
C ALA A 15 -2.78 4.99 9.95
N GLN A 16 -2.98 3.73 9.51
CA GLN A 16 -1.91 2.75 9.36
C GLN A 16 -1.14 2.98 8.07
N GLN A 17 0.15 3.29 8.20
CA GLN A 17 1.07 3.32 7.07
C GLN A 17 1.48 1.89 6.71
N LEU A 18 0.97 1.39 5.58
CA LEU A 18 1.35 0.09 5.03
C LEU A 18 1.51 0.21 3.51
N PRO A 19 2.74 0.30 2.99
CA PRO A 19 2.99 0.39 1.55
C PRO A 19 2.58 -0.92 0.86
N LEU A 20 1.91 -0.81 -0.28
CA LEU A 20 1.59 -1.93 -1.15
C LEU A 20 2.04 -1.60 -2.56
N ILE A 21 3.05 -2.31 -3.04
CA ILE A 21 3.60 -2.16 -4.39
C ILE A 21 3.35 -3.46 -5.14
N LEU A 22 2.70 -3.33 -6.28
CA LEU A 22 2.50 -4.39 -7.25
C LEU A 22 3.53 -4.19 -8.36
N THR A 23 4.33 -5.22 -8.66
CA THR A 23 5.38 -5.12 -9.68
C THR A 23 5.41 -6.35 -10.56
N ALA A 24 5.74 -6.13 -11.83
CA ALA A 24 5.79 -7.15 -12.86
C ALA A 24 6.85 -6.82 -13.91
N PRO A 25 7.40 -7.83 -14.60
CA PRO A 25 8.22 -7.61 -15.77
C PRO A 25 7.34 -7.12 -16.93
N LYS A 26 7.96 -6.57 -17.97
CA LYS A 26 7.26 -5.93 -19.09
C LYS A 26 6.26 -6.85 -19.79
N GLU A 27 6.57 -8.14 -19.91
CA GLU A 27 5.72 -9.13 -20.58
C GLU A 27 4.40 -9.39 -19.83
N SER A 28 4.31 -9.00 -18.55
CA SER A 28 3.14 -9.18 -17.70
C SER A 28 2.39 -7.87 -17.42
N ALA A 29 2.75 -6.77 -18.09
CA ALA A 29 2.15 -5.46 -17.84
C ALA A 29 0.63 -5.45 -18.05
N ASP A 30 0.16 -6.03 -19.16
CA ASP A 30 -1.27 -6.08 -19.51
C ASP A 30 -2.11 -6.82 -18.47
N TYR A 31 -1.55 -7.86 -17.85
CA TYR A 31 -2.20 -8.58 -16.76
C TYR A 31 -2.42 -7.70 -15.52
N PHE A 32 -1.44 -6.86 -15.17
CA PHE A 32 -1.56 -5.95 -14.03
C PHE A 32 -2.49 -4.78 -14.32
N TYR A 33 -2.53 -4.28 -15.56
CA TYR A 33 -3.54 -3.28 -15.96
C TYR A 33 -4.96 -3.85 -15.92
N ALA A 34 -5.17 -5.10 -16.35
CA ALA A 34 -6.46 -5.77 -16.21
C ALA A 34 -6.87 -5.93 -14.74
N ILE A 35 -5.92 -6.23 -13.86
CA ILE A 35 -6.16 -6.26 -12.40
C ILE A 35 -6.55 -4.87 -11.87
N ASP A 36 -5.82 -3.82 -12.25
CA ASP A 36 -6.08 -2.44 -11.82
C ASP A 36 -7.47 -1.98 -12.24
N GLN A 37 -7.83 -2.23 -13.50
CA GLN A 37 -9.18 -1.99 -14.03
C GLN A 37 -10.23 -2.75 -13.23
N PHE A 38 -10.04 -4.07 -13.03
CA PHE A 38 -10.98 -4.88 -12.26
C PHE A 38 -11.18 -4.35 -10.83
N ILE A 39 -10.11 -3.92 -10.15
CA ILE A 39 -10.23 -3.33 -8.81
C ILE A 39 -11.00 -2.01 -8.85
N GLY A 40 -10.71 -1.14 -9.82
CA GLY A 40 -11.45 0.12 -9.99
C GLY A 40 -12.94 -0.09 -10.24
N GLU A 41 -13.27 -1.01 -11.13
CA GLU A 41 -14.65 -1.33 -11.50
C GLU A 41 -15.43 -1.99 -10.35
N THR A 42 -14.77 -2.78 -9.50
CA THR A 42 -15.44 -3.55 -8.44
C THR A 42 -15.43 -2.87 -7.08
N LEU A 43 -14.35 -2.17 -6.71
CA LEU A 43 -14.14 -1.58 -5.39
C LEU A 43 -13.97 -0.05 -5.41
N GLY A 44 -13.92 0.57 -6.60
CA GLY A 44 -13.81 2.01 -6.78
C GLY A 44 -12.38 2.55 -6.75
N GLU A 45 -12.25 3.84 -7.06
CA GLU A 45 -10.97 4.55 -7.11
C GLU A 45 -10.25 4.62 -5.77
N GLU A 46 -10.99 4.61 -4.65
CA GLU A 46 -10.40 4.55 -3.32
C GLU A 46 -9.52 3.31 -3.18
N ALA A 47 -9.98 2.15 -3.67
CA ALA A 47 -9.22 0.91 -3.64
C ALA A 47 -7.96 0.96 -4.51
N ARG A 48 -8.01 1.64 -5.66
CA ARG A 48 -6.85 1.86 -6.54
C ARG A 48 -5.80 2.75 -5.89
N SER A 49 -6.23 3.73 -5.09
CA SER A 49 -5.30 4.62 -4.36
C SER A 49 -4.47 3.91 -3.27
N LEU A 50 -4.82 2.69 -2.90
CA LEU A 50 -4.18 1.94 -1.81
C LEU A 50 -2.93 1.15 -2.24
N TYR A 51 -2.57 1.16 -3.52
CA TYR A 51 -1.36 0.51 -4.04
C TYR A 51 -0.74 1.29 -5.19
N GLU A 52 0.53 0.99 -5.49
CA GLU A 52 1.27 1.53 -6.64
C GLU A 52 1.67 0.37 -7.55
N ILE A 53 1.48 0.51 -8.87
CA ILE A 53 1.98 -0.45 -9.87
C ILE A 53 3.29 0.08 -10.45
N ILE A 54 4.35 -0.72 -10.40
CA ILE A 54 5.66 -0.41 -11.00
C ILE A 54 6.05 -1.55 -11.94
N ILE A 55 6.14 -1.25 -13.24
CA ILE A 55 6.49 -2.23 -14.28
C ILE A 55 7.97 -2.10 -14.63
N ASP A 56 8.67 -3.24 -14.64
CA ASP A 56 10.03 -3.39 -15.17
C ASP A 56 11.11 -2.46 -14.56
N ASP A 57 10.89 -1.97 -13.32
CA ASP A 57 11.84 -1.11 -12.60
C ASP A 57 12.07 -1.59 -11.15
N SER A 58 12.90 -2.62 -11.03
CA SER A 58 13.28 -3.20 -9.73
C SER A 58 14.04 -2.20 -8.83
N VAL A 59 14.77 -1.25 -9.41
CA VAL A 59 15.53 -0.24 -8.67
C VAL A 59 14.58 0.75 -8.02
N LEU A 60 13.55 1.20 -8.74
CA LEU A 60 12.50 2.05 -8.19
C LEU A 60 11.72 1.34 -7.09
N VAL A 61 11.32 0.07 -7.30
CA VAL A 61 10.65 -0.74 -6.27
C VAL A 61 11.50 -0.78 -4.99
N ALA A 62 12.80 -1.09 -5.10
CA ALA A 62 13.69 -1.17 -3.94
C ALA A 62 13.82 0.18 -3.22
N ARG A 63 13.92 1.30 -3.96
CA ARG A 63 13.97 2.65 -3.39
C ARG A 63 12.68 3.02 -2.66
N LYS A 64 11.53 2.74 -3.27
CA LYS A 64 10.20 3.00 -2.70
C LYS A 64 9.97 2.20 -1.42
N VAL A 65 10.28 0.91 -1.43
CA VAL A 65 10.18 0.06 -0.22
C VAL A 65 11.10 0.58 0.87
N LYS A 66 12.36 0.91 0.55
CA LYS A 66 13.31 1.45 1.53
C LYS A 66 12.81 2.74 2.17
N GLN A 67 12.27 3.65 1.37
CA GLN A 67 11.71 4.92 1.86
C GLN A 67 10.48 4.66 2.75
N ALA A 68 9.55 3.82 2.30
CA ALA A 68 8.34 3.51 3.05
C ALA A 68 8.64 2.84 4.41
N MET A 69 9.72 2.06 4.53
CA MET A 69 10.12 1.50 5.83
C MET A 69 10.50 2.57 6.86
N ILE A 70 11.04 3.71 6.43
CA ILE A 70 11.32 4.85 7.31
C ILE A 70 10.00 5.42 7.85
N GLU A 71 9.02 5.60 6.96
CA GLU A 71 7.69 6.14 7.30
C GLU A 71 6.91 5.20 8.23
N VAL A 72 6.92 3.88 7.94
CA VAL A 72 6.31 2.86 8.80
C VAL A 72 6.95 2.87 10.19
N LYS A 73 8.28 2.98 10.27
CA LYS A 73 8.99 3.04 11.54
C LYS A 73 8.54 4.28 12.35
N SER A 74 8.52 5.45 11.73
CA SER A 74 8.07 6.70 12.39
C SER A 74 6.62 6.59 12.88
N SER A 75 5.70 6.13 12.02
CA SER A 75 4.29 5.94 12.36
C SER A 75 4.10 5.00 13.57
N ARG A 76 4.86 3.90 13.63
CA ARG A 76 4.81 2.97 14.79
C ARG A 76 5.30 3.61 16.08
N TYR A 77 6.33 4.45 16.05
CA TYR A 77 6.79 5.18 17.23
C TYR A 77 5.75 6.19 17.71
N GLU A 78 5.13 6.94 16.80
CA GLU A 78 4.09 7.93 17.13
C GLU A 78 2.90 7.26 17.81
N VAL A 79 2.42 6.14 17.26
CA VAL A 79 1.33 5.36 17.87
C VAL A 79 1.72 4.84 19.25
N ALA A 80 2.92 4.27 19.40
CA ALA A 80 3.40 3.78 20.69
C ALA A 80 3.50 4.91 21.73
N MET A 81 4.00 6.08 21.33
CA MET A 81 4.14 7.24 22.20
C MET A 81 2.77 7.82 22.60
N LEU A 82 1.81 7.84 21.67
CA LEU A 82 0.43 8.25 21.95
C LEU A 82 -0.20 7.34 23.00
N ILE A 83 -0.05 6.01 22.88
CA ILE A 83 -0.55 5.03 23.86
C ILE A 83 0.06 5.29 25.24
N ILE A 84 1.39 5.45 25.32
CA ILE A 84 2.08 5.76 26.59
C ILE A 84 1.57 7.06 27.21
N SER A 85 1.35 8.11 26.40
CA SER A 85 0.88 9.42 26.89
C SER A 85 -0.57 9.43 27.36
N THR A 86 -1.41 8.54 26.82
CA THR A 86 -2.84 8.45 27.14
C THR A 86 -3.16 7.44 28.24
N GLY A 87 -2.14 6.78 28.81
CA GLY A 87 -2.28 5.89 29.97
C GLY A 87 -3.16 4.67 29.73
N ARG A 88 -3.32 4.24 28.47
CA ARG A 88 -3.96 2.98 28.08
C ARG A 88 -2.96 1.85 27.96
#